data_AF-A0A2D4L3E6-F1
#
_entry.id   AF-A0A2D4L3E6-F1
#
_cell.length_a   1.000
_cell.length_b   1.000
_cell.length_c   1.000
_cell.angle_alpha   90.00
_cell.angle_beta   90.00
_cell.angle_gamma   90.00
#
_symmetry.space_group_name_H-M   'P 1'
#
loop_
_entity.id
_entity.type
_entity.pdbx_description
1 polymer ?
#
loop_
_entity_poly.entity_id
_entity_poly.type
_entity_poly.pdbx_seq_one_letter_code
_entity_poly.pdbx_strand_id
1 'polypeptide(L)'
;VSTQAPCFQRPCSTWFSTSWSQCSKTCGTGLRFREVKCYQGETLGQGCESTSKPEARQACQLQPCSTDAPDEDCDDKATANCVLVLKVKLCSHWYYRKACCRSCTGKTP
;
A
#
# COMPACT_ATOMS: atom_id res chain seq x y z
N VAL A 1 28.50 43.56 -42.02
CA VAL A 1 27.79 43.73 -40.73
C VAL A 1 27.43 42.33 -40.24
N SER A 2 28.05 41.86 -39.15
CA SER A 2 27.74 40.56 -38.57
C SER A 2 26.54 40.74 -37.64
N THR A 3 25.36 40.29 -38.07
CA THR A 3 24.14 40.29 -37.25
C THR A 3 24.29 39.25 -36.14
N GLN A 4 24.62 39.71 -34.94
CA GLN A 4 24.69 38.87 -33.76
C GLN A 4 23.27 38.57 -33.28
N ALA A 5 22.77 37.36 -33.54
CA ALA A 5 21.51 36.90 -33.00
C ALA A 5 21.68 36.50 -31.52
N PRO A 6 20.68 36.77 -30.65
CA PRO A 6 20.73 36.33 -29.26
C PRO A 6 20.71 34.80 -29.18
N CYS A 7 21.56 34.22 -28.33
CA CYS A 7 21.54 32.79 -28.01
C CYS A 7 20.33 32.50 -27.11
N PHE A 8 19.31 31.84 -27.63
CA PHE A 8 18.18 31.38 -26.80
C PHE A 8 18.61 30.18 -25.97
N GLN A 9 19.04 30.44 -24.73
CA GLN A 9 19.27 29.40 -23.73
C GLN A 9 17.92 28.74 -23.41
N ARG A 10 17.77 27.45 -23.74
CA ARG A 10 16.58 26.69 -23.35
C ARG A 10 16.64 26.44 -21.85
N PRO A 11 15.52 26.58 -21.13
CA PRO A 11 15.48 26.21 -19.71
C PRO A 11 15.81 24.72 -19.55
N CYS A 12 16.57 24.40 -18.51
CA CYS A 12 16.91 23.02 -18.15
C CYS A 12 15.65 22.25 -17.73
N SER A 13 15.61 20.96 -18.05
CA SER A 13 14.56 20.06 -17.58
C SER A 13 14.96 19.39 -16.26
N THR A 14 14.09 19.45 -15.26
CA THR A 14 14.33 18.89 -13.93
C THR A 14 13.14 18.09 -13.41
N TRP A 15 13.43 16.99 -12.70
CA TRP A 15 12.41 16.22 -12.00
C TRP A 15 12.00 16.91 -10.71
N PHE A 16 10.69 17.05 -10.51
CA PHE A 16 10.09 17.48 -9.26
C PHE A 16 9.28 16.34 -8.66
N SER A 17 9.34 16.18 -7.34
CA SER A 17 8.53 15.19 -6.62
C SER A 17 7.92 15.76 -5.36
N THR A 18 6.66 15.41 -5.08
CA THR A 18 6.00 15.77 -3.82
C THR A 18 6.50 14.91 -2.66
N SER A 19 6.09 15.26 -1.45
CA SER A 19 6.14 14.35 -0.30
C SER A 19 5.35 13.07 -0.59
N TRP A 20 5.74 11.99 0.09
CA TRP A 20 5.00 10.73 0.05
C TRP A 20 3.64 10.86 0.72
N SER A 21 2.65 10.16 0.16
CA SER A 21 1.35 9.94 0.77
C SER A 21 1.50 9.11 2.05
N GLN A 22 0.40 9.01 2.79
CA GLN A 22 0.25 7.96 3.80
C GLN A 22 0.33 6.57 3.15
N CYS A 23 0.66 5.57 3.97
CA CYS A 23 0.70 4.18 3.54
C CYS A 23 -0.72 3.72 3.16
N SER A 24 -0.83 2.91 2.11
CA SER A 24 -2.11 2.38 1.61
C SER A 24 -2.81 1.42 2.59
N LYS A 25 -2.10 1.02 3.64
CA LYS A 25 -2.62 0.20 4.75
C LYS A 25 -2.33 0.91 6.05
N THR A 26 -3.10 0.56 7.08
CA THR A 26 -2.88 1.01 8.47
C THR A 26 -2.05 0.02 9.30
N CYS A 27 -1.78 -1.18 8.76
CA CYS A 27 -0.94 -2.22 9.37
C CYS A 27 -0.28 -3.09 8.28
N GLY A 28 0.79 -3.79 8.65
CA GLY A 28 1.57 -4.66 7.78
C GLY A 28 2.29 -3.92 6.65
N THR A 29 2.56 -4.63 5.56
CA THR A 29 3.23 -4.09 4.37
C THR A 29 2.22 -3.49 3.39
N GLY A 30 2.38 -2.20 3.07
CA GLY A 30 1.59 -1.48 2.08
C GLY A 30 2.45 -0.71 1.06
N LEU A 31 1.81 0.20 0.33
CA LEU A 31 2.47 1.10 -0.63
C LEU A 31 2.18 2.56 -0.28
N ARG A 32 3.14 3.45 -0.52
CA ARG A 32 2.96 4.90 -0.50
C ARG A 32 3.28 5.49 -1.86
N PHE A 33 2.65 6.60 -2.19
CA PHE A 33 2.68 7.21 -3.52
C PHE A 33 3.13 8.66 -3.43
N ARG A 34 3.78 9.17 -4.48
CA ARG A 34 4.04 10.60 -4.63
C ARG A 34 3.90 11.00 -6.09
N GLU A 35 3.61 12.26 -6.33
CA GLU A 35 3.60 12.78 -7.69
C GLU A 35 5.04 13.05 -8.15
N VAL A 36 5.36 12.67 -9.39
CA VAL A 36 6.65 12.91 -10.04
C VAL A 36 6.39 13.55 -11.40
N LYS A 37 6.82 14.79 -11.57
CA LYS A 37 6.58 15.59 -12.78
C LYS A 37 7.91 16.14 -13.31
N CYS A 38 8.02 16.19 -14.63
CA CYS A 38 9.13 16.86 -15.30
C CYS A 38 8.75 18.32 -15.56
N TYR A 39 9.63 19.24 -15.19
CA TYR A 39 9.47 20.66 -15.48
C TYR A 39 10.59 21.14 -16.39
N GLN A 40 10.27 22.06 -17.29
CA GLN A 40 11.22 22.81 -18.08
C GLN A 40 11.00 24.31 -17.80
N GLY A 41 11.83 24.88 -16.93
CA GLY A 41 11.52 26.17 -16.30
C GLY A 41 10.30 26.04 -15.40
N GLU A 42 9.29 26.90 -15.60
CA GLU A 42 8.04 26.89 -14.82
C GLU A 42 6.91 26.07 -15.47
N THR A 43 7.18 25.47 -16.64
CA THR A 43 6.17 24.72 -17.42
C THR A 43 6.41 23.22 -17.33
N LEU A 44 5.35 22.43 -17.54
CA LEU A 44 5.49 20.97 -17.65
C LEU A 44 6.32 20.63 -18.89
N GLY A 45 7.41 19.91 -18.66
CA GLY A 45 8.37 19.51 -19.69
C GLY A 45 8.33 18.01 -19.96
N GLN A 46 9.04 17.61 -21.02
CA GLN A 46 9.27 16.20 -21.37
C GLN A 46 10.75 15.86 -21.53
N GLY A 47 11.65 16.84 -21.34
CA GLY A 47 13.09 16.70 -21.56
C GLY A 47 13.88 16.10 -20.39
N CYS A 48 13.22 15.66 -19.32
CA CYS A 48 13.91 15.07 -18.17
C CYS A 48 14.41 13.67 -18.50
N GLU A 49 15.62 13.36 -18.03
CA GLU A 49 16.24 12.06 -18.30
C GLU A 49 15.51 10.93 -17.55
N SER A 50 15.17 9.84 -18.24
CA SER A 50 14.39 8.76 -17.65
C SER A 50 15.13 7.97 -16.57
N THR A 51 16.46 7.91 -16.65
CA THR A 51 17.34 7.23 -15.67
C THR A 51 17.35 7.92 -14.31
N SER A 52 17.15 9.25 -14.28
CA SER A 52 17.09 10.04 -13.05
C SER A 52 15.66 10.21 -12.51
N LYS A 53 14.65 9.59 -13.13
CA LYS A 53 13.26 9.71 -12.72
C LYS A 53 13.06 9.17 -11.30
N PRO A 54 12.61 9.99 -10.35
CA PRO A 54 12.31 9.53 -9.00
C PRO A 54 11.18 8.49 -8.98
N GLU A 55 11.22 7.56 -8.03
CA GLU A 55 10.15 6.57 -7.85
C GLU A 55 8.82 7.23 -7.48
N ALA A 56 7.73 6.89 -8.17
CA ALA A 56 6.39 7.38 -7.82
C ALA A 56 5.68 6.50 -6.77
N ARG A 57 6.21 5.30 -6.49
CA ARG A 57 5.67 4.33 -5.55
C ARG A 57 6.78 3.70 -4.73
N GLN A 58 6.54 3.48 -3.45
CA GLN A 58 7.50 2.82 -2.54
C GLN A 58 6.76 1.93 -1.54
N ALA A 59 7.37 0.82 -1.13
CA ALA A 59 6.86 0.01 -0.03
C ALA A 59 6.93 0.77 1.30
N CYS A 60 5.92 0.55 2.15
CA CYS A 60 5.89 1.00 3.54
C CYS A 60 5.63 -0.19 4.46
N GLN A 61 6.38 -0.26 5.55
CA GLN A 61 6.25 -1.30 6.58
C GLN A 61 5.68 -0.65 7.84
N LEU A 62 4.49 -1.08 8.23
CA LEU A 62 3.84 -0.69 9.49
C LEU A 62 3.87 -1.84 10.48
N GLN A 63 3.36 -1.59 11.69
CA GLN A 63 3.15 -2.64 12.68
C GLN A 63 2.31 -3.77 12.09
N PRO A 64 2.61 -5.05 12.41
CA PRO A 64 1.81 -6.17 11.97
C PRO A 64 0.34 -5.95 12.27
N CYS A 65 -0.54 -6.42 11.39
CA CYS A 65 -1.97 -6.36 11.65
C CYS A 65 -2.30 -7.22 12.86
N SER A 66 -3.04 -6.67 13.82
CA SER A 66 -3.55 -7.46 14.92
C SER A 66 -4.41 -8.59 14.37
N THR A 67 -4.07 -9.82 14.72
CA THR A 67 -4.85 -11.01 14.42
C THR A 67 -5.90 -11.28 15.47
N ASP A 68 -5.81 -10.60 16.60
CA ASP A 68 -6.70 -10.80 17.71
C ASP A 68 -8.08 -10.26 17.32
N ALA A 69 -9.11 -11.07 17.57
CA ALA A 69 -10.43 -10.50 17.66
C ALA A 69 -10.37 -9.43 18.77
N PRO A 70 -11.03 -8.27 18.62
CA PRO A 70 -11.37 -7.51 19.81
C PRO A 70 -11.99 -8.50 20.79
N ASP A 71 -11.60 -8.42 22.06
CA ASP A 71 -12.01 -9.28 23.16
C ASP A 71 -13.52 -9.13 23.40
N GLU A 72 -14.29 -9.50 22.39
CA GLU A 72 -15.71 -9.75 22.37
C GLU A 72 -15.80 -11.19 22.83
N ASP A 73 -16.57 -11.42 23.90
CA ASP A 73 -16.93 -12.73 24.44
C ASP A 73 -16.88 -13.80 23.33
N CYS A 74 -15.84 -14.64 23.37
CA CYS A 74 -15.53 -15.58 22.30
C CYS A 74 -16.67 -16.60 22.21
N ASP A 75 -17.61 -16.34 21.31
CA ASP A 75 -18.79 -17.15 21.06
C ASP A 75 -18.87 -17.62 19.61
N ASP A 76 -19.56 -18.75 19.42
CA ASP A 76 -19.89 -19.25 18.10
C ASP A 76 -21.01 -18.40 17.50
N LYS A 77 -20.79 -17.86 16.30
CA LYS A 77 -21.78 -17.07 15.60
C LYS A 77 -22.98 -17.95 15.25
N ALA A 78 -24.18 -17.55 15.64
CA ALA A 78 -25.42 -18.32 15.40
C ALA A 78 -25.69 -18.64 13.91
N THR A 79 -25.15 -17.85 12.98
CA THR A 79 -25.27 -18.08 11.54
C THR A 79 -24.24 -19.07 10.97
N ALA A 80 -23.29 -19.54 11.79
CA ALA A 80 -22.23 -20.44 11.36
C ALA A 80 -22.60 -21.89 11.69
N ASN A 81 -22.37 -22.79 10.74
CA ASN A 81 -22.50 -24.23 10.99
C ASN A 81 -21.19 -24.78 11.56
N CYS A 82 -20.96 -24.58 12.87
CA CYS A 82 -19.71 -24.96 13.52
C CYS A 82 -19.50 -26.48 13.62
N VAL A 83 -20.59 -27.24 13.60
CA VAL A 83 -20.52 -28.71 13.48
C VAL A 83 -19.89 -29.12 12.16
N LEU A 84 -20.25 -28.46 11.05
CA LEU A 84 -19.63 -28.70 9.75
C LEU A 84 -18.15 -28.30 9.77
N VAL A 85 -17.83 -27.10 10.28
CA VAL A 85 -16.45 -26.58 10.39
C VAL A 85 -15.53 -27.57 11.11
N LEU A 86 -16.01 -28.16 12.21
CA LEU A 86 -15.29 -29.20 12.95
C LEU A 86 -15.12 -30.50 12.14
N LYS A 87 -16.20 -31.00 11.55
CA LYS A 87 -16.19 -32.25 10.76
C LYS A 87 -15.22 -32.20 9.58
N VAL A 88 -15.07 -31.03 8.96
CA VAL A 88 -14.18 -30.84 7.81
C VAL A 88 -12.87 -30.12 8.15
N LYS A 89 -12.52 -30.02 9.44
CA LYS A 89 -11.23 -29.48 9.95
C LYS A 89 -10.88 -28.07 9.44
N LEU A 90 -11.88 -27.20 9.32
CA LEU A 90 -11.70 -25.84 8.80
C LEU A 90 -11.24 -24.83 9.86
N CYS A 91 -11.07 -25.24 11.13
CA CYS A 91 -10.60 -24.37 12.24
C CYS A 91 -9.19 -23.79 12.06
N SER A 92 -8.40 -24.29 11.09
CA SER A 92 -7.10 -23.73 10.69
C SER A 92 -7.24 -22.42 9.91
N HIS A 93 -8.40 -22.15 9.31
CA HIS A 93 -8.65 -20.92 8.58
C HIS A 93 -9.24 -19.85 9.52
N TRP A 94 -8.64 -18.66 9.49
CA TRP A 94 -9.01 -17.53 10.36
C TRP A 94 -10.50 -17.18 10.29
N TYR A 95 -11.12 -17.25 9.11
CA TYR A 95 -12.52 -16.89 8.89
C TYR A 95 -13.45 -17.81 9.69
N TYR A 96 -13.23 -19.13 9.61
CA TYR A 96 -14.01 -20.11 10.36
C TYR A 96 -13.67 -20.08 11.85
N ARG A 97 -12.41 -19.84 12.21
CA ARG A 97 -12.01 -19.66 13.61
C ARG A 97 -12.67 -18.44 14.26
N LYS A 98 -12.87 -17.35 13.52
CA LYS A 98 -13.64 -16.19 13.98
C LYS A 98 -15.14 -16.46 14.09
N ALA A 99 -15.71 -17.21 13.16
CA ALA A 99 -17.14 -17.51 13.16
C ALA A 99 -17.52 -18.60 14.18
N CYS A 100 -16.62 -19.52 14.48
CA CYS A 100 -16.80 -20.65 15.37
C CYS A 100 -15.75 -20.62 16.48
N CYS A 101 -15.74 -19.51 17.24
CA CYS A 101 -14.71 -19.20 18.21
C CYS A 101 -14.59 -20.28 19.30
N ARG A 102 -15.68 -20.61 20.00
CA ARG A 102 -15.71 -21.66 21.04
C ARG A 102 -15.41 -23.02 20.44
N SER A 103 -16.08 -23.36 19.35
CA SER A 103 -15.91 -24.64 18.68
C SER A 103 -14.46 -24.89 18.23
N CYS A 104 -13.75 -23.86 17.75
CA CYS A 104 -12.38 -23.96 17.26
C CYS A 104 -11.30 -23.63 18.30
N THR A 105 -11.66 -23.27 19.54
CA THR A 105 -10.67 -23.08 20.62
C THR A 105 -9.87 -24.36 20.87
N GLY A 106 -8.54 -24.23 20.94
CA GLY A 106 -7.64 -25.37 21.10
C GLY A 106 -7.56 -26.32 19.88
N LYS A 107 -8.18 -25.96 18.75
CA LYS A 107 -8.13 -26.71 17.48
C LYS A 107 -7.25 -25.96 16.47
N THR A 108 -5.94 -25.98 16.72
CA THR A 108 -4.91 -25.67 15.71
C THR A 108 -4.34 -27.02 15.24
N PRO A 109 -3.78 -27.16 14.02
CA PRO A 109 -3.18 -28.43 13.59
C PRO A 109 -2.15 -28.95 14.58
#